data_AF-A0A1Q5ZVU7-F1
#
_entry.id   AF-A0A1Q5ZVU7-F1
#
_cell.length_a   1.000
_cell.length_b   1.000
_cell.length_c   1.000
_cell.angle_alpha   90.00
_cell.angle_beta   90.00
_cell.angle_gamma   90.00
#
_symmetry.space_group_name_H-M   'P 1'
#
loop_
_entity.id
_entity.type
_entity.pdbx_description
1 polymer ?
#
loop_
_entity_poly.entity_id
_entity_poly.type
_entity_poly.pdbx_seq_one_letter_code
_entity_poly.pdbx_strand_id
1 'polypeptide(L)'
;MSYYDMNPFEVEIPMIDRPLVITVKHRAEANASVYDLYYADGLCGYMYCNEHNVWIYKPHLHAALLLDESHIQHLGKAIGEHSK
;
A
#
# COMPACT_ATOMS: atom_id res chain seq x y z
N MET A 1 -21.66 2.54 14.34
CA MET A 1 -20.61 1.70 13.71
C MET A 1 -19.41 2.60 13.52
N SER A 2 -18.44 2.53 14.42
CA SER A 2 -17.18 3.25 14.29
C SER A 2 -16.37 2.54 13.21
N TYR A 3 -16.26 3.18 12.04
CA TYR A 3 -15.28 2.80 11.03
C TYR A 3 -13.91 2.92 11.70
N TYR A 4 -13.16 1.81 11.76
CA TYR A 4 -11.77 1.87 12.20
C TYR A 4 -11.03 2.75 11.19
N ASP A 5 -10.82 4.02 11.55
CA ASP A 5 -9.79 4.85 10.96
C ASP A 5 -8.47 4.13 11.29
N MET A 6 -8.04 3.25 10.38
CA MET A 6 -6.71 2.68 10.47
C MET A 6 -5.75 3.85 10.31
N ASN A 7 -5.06 4.20 11.39
CA ASN A 7 -4.04 5.23 11.36
C ASN A 7 -3.05 4.92 10.22
N PRO A 8 -2.63 5.93 9.45
CA PRO A 8 -1.58 5.75 8.48
C PRO A 8 -0.37 5.08 9.10
N PHE A 9 0.23 4.14 8.37
CA PHE A 9 1.45 3.47 8.79
C PHE A 9 2.47 3.47 7.66
N GLU A 10 3.73 3.28 8.00
CA GLU A 10 4.84 3.29 7.04
C GLU A 10 5.33 1.86 6.81
N VAL A 11 5.67 1.57 5.55
CA VAL A 11 6.31 0.32 5.15
C VAL A 11 7.63 0.66 4.49
N GLU A 12 8.72 0.07 4.98
CA GLU A 12 10.04 0.19 4.39
C GLU A 12 10.29 -0.93 3.39
N ILE A 13 10.51 -0.59 2.12
CA ILE A 13 10.91 -1.54 1.08
C ILE A 13 12.44 -1.48 0.94
N PRO A 14 13.15 -2.60 1.14
CA PRO A 14 14.60 -2.62 0.98
C PRO A 14 15.00 -2.42 -0.48
N MET A 15 15.75 -1.34 -0.77
CA MET A 15 16.37 -1.10 -2.08
C MET A 15 17.90 -1.11 -1.94
N ILE A 16 18.60 -1.16 -3.08
CA ILE A 16 20.08 -1.22 -3.13
C ILE A 16 20.74 -0.01 -2.45
N ASP A 17 20.24 1.21 -2.72
CA ASP A 17 20.87 2.44 -2.21
C ASP A 17 20.37 2.84 -0.83
N ARG A 18 19.04 2.89 -0.67
CA ARG A 18 18.35 3.26 0.58
C ARG A 18 16.95 2.66 0.60
N PRO A 19 16.42 2.29 1.77
CA PRO A 19 15.03 1.85 1.88
C PRO A 19 14.06 2.89 1.30
N LEU A 20 13.08 2.41 0.57
CA LEU A 20 11.96 3.22 0.08
C LEU A 20 10.85 3.17 1.13
N VAL A 21 10.54 4.31 1.74
CA VAL A 21 9.47 4.41 2.75
C VAL A 21 8.15 4.78 2.07
N ILE A 22 7.15 3.92 2.22
CA ILE A 22 5.80 4.12 1.69
C ILE A 22 4.83 4.33 2.84
N THR A 23 4.14 5.47 2.85
CA THR A 23 3.03 5.69 3.77
C THR A 23 1.77 5.07 3.18
N VAL A 24 1.15 4.18 3.94
CA VAL A 24 -0.08 3.48 3.57
C VAL A 24 -1.26 4.10 4.32
N LYS A 25 -2.34 4.39 3.60
CA LYS A 25 -3.59 4.90 4.17
C LYS A 25 -4.75 4.04 3.73
N HIS A 26 -5.59 3.58 4.66
CA HIS A 26 -6.81 2.88 4.29
C HIS A 26 -7.82 3.85 3.66
N ARG A 27 -8.42 3.48 2.53
CA ARG A 27 -9.40 4.32 1.83
C ARG A 27 -10.80 4.02 2.37
N ALA A 28 -11.30 4.88 3.26
CA ALA A 28 -12.58 4.70 3.97
C ALA A 28 -13.81 4.56 3.05
N GLU A 29 -13.78 5.16 1.85
CA GLU A 29 -14.90 5.17 0.91
C GLU A 29 -14.92 3.96 -0.04
N ALA A 30 -13.86 3.15 -0.05
CA ALA A 30 -13.76 1.96 -0.89
C ALA A 30 -14.16 0.70 -0.11
N ASN A 31 -14.58 -0.36 -0.83
CA ASN A 31 -14.74 -1.69 -0.24
C ASN A 31 -13.52 -2.04 0.63
N ALA A 32 -13.74 -2.80 1.72
CA ALA A 32 -12.91 -2.94 2.93
C ALA A 32 -11.42 -3.34 2.80
N SER A 33 -10.83 -3.30 1.61
CA SER A 33 -9.47 -3.77 1.33
C SER A 33 -8.71 -2.89 0.34
N VAL A 34 -8.98 -1.57 0.27
CA VAL A 34 -8.23 -0.65 -0.61
C VAL A 34 -7.35 0.30 0.21
N TYR A 35 -6.09 0.39 -0.18
CA TYR A 35 -5.05 1.12 0.53
C TYR A 35 -4.31 2.05 -0.43
N ASP A 36 -4.31 3.34 -0.12
CA ASP A 36 -3.57 4.36 -0.85
C ASP A 36 -2.10 4.38 -0.43
N LEU A 37 -1.22 4.48 -1.42
CA LEU A 37 0.22 4.50 -1.24
C LEU A 37 0.75 5.91 -1.51
N TYR A 38 1.52 6.44 -0.57
CA TYR A 38 2.16 7.74 -0.67
C TYR A 38 3.68 7.59 -0.56
N TYR A 39 4.39 8.29 -1.44
CA TYR A 39 5.84 8.45 -1.37
C TYR A 39 6.17 9.94 -1.40
N ALA A 40 6.95 10.41 -0.42
CA ALA A 40 7.26 11.83 -0.24
C ALA A 40 6.00 12.73 -0.31
N ASP A 41 4.95 12.33 0.42
CA ASP A 41 3.62 12.97 0.47
C ASP A 41 2.81 12.95 -0.85
N GLY A 42 3.35 12.40 -1.93
CA GLY A 42 2.67 12.25 -3.21
C GLY A 42 1.96 10.90 -3.34
N LEU A 43 0.67 10.92 -3.74
CA LEU A 43 -0.08 9.70 -4.08
C LEU A 43 0.56 9.02 -5.30
N CYS A 44 1.13 7.84 -5.11
CA CYS A 44 1.89 7.11 -6.14
C CYS A 44 1.17 5.87 -6.67
N GLY A 45 0.10 5.44 -6.00
CA GLY A 45 -0.72 4.30 -6.41
C GLY A 45 -1.63 3.84 -5.28
N TYR A 46 -2.23 2.68 -5.49
CA TYR A 46 -3.01 2.00 -4.46
C TYR A 46 -2.85 0.49 -4.57
N MET A 47 -3.12 -0.19 -3.46
CA MET A 47 -3.15 -1.64 -3.38
C MET A 47 -4.51 -2.12 -2.90
N TYR A 48 -4.90 -3.29 -3.39
CA TYR A 48 -6.05 -4.00 -2.85
C TYR A 48 -5.82 -5.51 -2.85
N CYS A 49 -6.43 -6.18 -1.89
CA CYS A 49 -6.46 -7.64 -1.84
C CYS A 49 -7.73 -8.14 -2.53
N ASN A 50 -7.58 -9.04 -3.50
CA ASN A 50 -8.73 -9.63 -4.19
C ASN A 50 -9.31 -10.83 -3.42
N GLU A 51 -10.40 -11.40 -3.94
CA GLU A 51 -11.11 -12.55 -3.34
C GLU A 51 -10.26 -13.83 -3.25
N HIS A 52 -9.15 -13.89 -3.98
CA HIS A 52 -8.20 -15.00 -3.96
C HIS A 52 -6.99 -14.74 -3.04
N ASN A 53 -7.06 -13.72 -2.17
CA ASN A 53 -5.96 -13.29 -1.29
C ASN A 53 -4.69 -12.86 -2.03
N VAL A 54 -4.82 -12.36 -3.26
CA VAL A 54 -3.72 -11.81 -4.04
C VAL A 54 -3.73 -10.29 -3.92
N TRP A 55 -2.59 -9.73 -3.52
CA TRP A 55 -2.37 -8.29 -3.47
C TRP A 55 -2.06 -7.74 -4.86
N ILE A 56 -2.84 -6.77 -5.29
CA ILE A 56 -2.71 -6.13 -6.59
C ILE A 56 -2.29 -4.68 -6.39
N TYR A 57 -1.14 -4.31 -6.96
CA TYR A 57 -0.69 -2.92 -7.06
C TYR A 57 -1.21 -2.26 -8.33
N LYS A 58 -1.79 -1.07 -8.19
CA LYS A 58 -2.16 -0.22 -9.31
C LYS A 58 -1.42 1.13 -9.21
N PRO A 59 -0.51 1.41 -10.16
CA PRO A 59 0.23 2.67 -10.17
C PRO A 59 -0.68 3.86 -10.49
N HIS A 60 -0.34 5.02 -9.93
CA HIS A 60 -0.95 6.29 -10.31
C HIS A 60 -0.28 6.86 -11.57
N LEU A 61 -1.06 7.42 -12.51
CA LEU A 61 -0.59 7.77 -13.87
C LEU A 61 0.60 8.75 -13.91
N HIS A 62 0.73 9.65 -12.95
CA HIS A 62 1.73 10.74 -12.99
C HIS A 62 2.90 10.60 -12.01
N ALA A 63 2.77 9.75 -10.98
CA ALA A 63 3.77 9.59 -9.91
C ALA A 63 3.96 8.11 -9.55
N ALA A 64 3.87 7.23 -10.55
CA ALA A 64 3.97 5.79 -10.36
C ALA A 64 5.34 5.40 -9.78
N LEU A 65 5.32 4.55 -8.76
CA LEU A 65 6.52 3.81 -8.37
C LEU A 65 6.63 2.57 -9.26
N LEU A 66 7.83 2.36 -9.80
CA LEU A 66 8.15 1.11 -10.49
C LEU A 66 8.55 0.09 -9.42
N LEU A 67 7.56 -0.70 -9.00
CA LEU A 67 7.73 -1.78 -8.05
C LEU A 67 7.78 -3.11 -8.81
N ASP A 68 8.71 -3.99 -8.45
CA ASP A 68 8.74 -5.35 -8.96
C ASP A 68 7.83 -6.25 -8.13
N GLU A 69 7.74 -7.52 -8.52
CA GLU A 69 6.90 -8.50 -7.83
C GLU A 69 7.27 -8.65 -6.35
N SER A 70 8.56 -8.64 -6.02
CA SER A 70 9.04 -8.82 -4.65
C SER A 70 8.67 -7.63 -3.76
N HIS A 71 8.77 -6.41 -4.28
CA HIS A 71 8.35 -5.19 -3.60
C HIS A 71 6.83 -5.20 -3.35
N ILE A 72 6.04 -5.62 -4.34
CA ILE A 72 4.58 -5.71 -4.23
C ILE A 72 4.18 -6.77 -3.19
N GLN A 73 4.81 -7.94 -3.19
CA GLN A 73 4.55 -8.99 -2.21
C GLN A 73 4.91 -8.53 -0.78
N HIS A 74 6.04 -7.84 -0.63
CA HIS A 74 6.47 -7.27 0.66
C HIS A 74 5.45 -6.27 1.19
N LEU A 75 5.04 -5.30 0.38
CA LEU A 75 4.00 -4.32 0.73
C LEU A 75 2.69 -5.01 1.11
N GLY A 76 2.22 -5.94 0.27
CA GLY A 76 0.97 -6.65 0.53
C GLY A 76 0.99 -7.42 1.86
N LYS A 77 2.10 -8.08 2.17
CA LYS A 77 2.28 -8.77 3.46
C LYS A 77 2.21 -7.79 4.64
N ALA A 78 2.95 -6.69 4.57
CA ALA A 78 2.95 -5.67 5.63
C ALA A 78 1.55 -5.08 5.85
N ILE A 79 0.84 -4.73 4.77
CA ILE A 79 -0.53 -4.23 4.85
C ILE A 79 -1.45 -5.26 5.51
N GLY A 80 -1.37 -6.53 5.09
CA GLY A 80 -2.17 -7.61 5.66
C GLY A 80 -1.86 -7.96 7.11
N GLU A 81 -0.66 -7.63 7.62
CA GLU A 81 -0.29 -7.77 9.04
C GLU A 81 -0.80 -6.59 9.87
N HIS A 82 -0.81 -5.38 9.30
CA HIS A 82 -1.34 -4.17 9.95
C HIS A 82 -2.87 -4.07 9.93
N SER A 83 -3.54 -4.76 9.00
CA SER A 83 -5.00 -4.71 8.83
C SER A 83 -5.77 -5.84 9.54
N LYS A 84 -5.10 -6.68 10.32
CA LYS A 84 -5.70 -7.76 11.13
C LYS A 84 -5.92 -7.31 12.56
#